data_AF-X8IS83-F1
#
_entry.id   AF-X8IS83-F1
#
_cell.length_a   1.000
_cell.length_b   1.000
_cell.length_c   1.000
_cell.angle_alpha   90.00
_cell.angle_beta   90.00
_cell.angle_gamma   90.00
#
_symmetry.space_group_name_H-M   'P 1'
#
loop_
_entity.id
_entity.type
_entity.pdbx_description
1 polymer ?
#
loop_
_entity_poly.entity_id
_entity_poly.type
_entity_poly.pdbx_seq_one_letter_code
_entity_poly.pdbx_strand_id
1 'polypeptide(L)'
;MLVLGIVVGSLLTSLEDREFHVILPGKRQIIKTVIGSSMMAFGALVAGGCIVGNGLVKTAQFSIKAWIALIFIAMGIWLAAYIFYADRSGKKM
;
A
#
# COMPACT_ATOMS: atom_id res chain seq x y z
N MET A 1 -12.93 12.67 -2.73
CA MET A 1 -13.69 11.89 -3.73
C MET A 1 -12.94 10.69 -4.28
N LEU A 2 -11.61 10.75 -4.45
CA LEU A 2 -10.83 9.65 -5.05
C LEU A 2 -11.05 8.29 -4.34
N VAL A 3 -11.14 8.28 -3.00
CA VAL A 3 -11.41 7.05 -2.21
C VAL A 3 -12.77 6.43 -2.54
N LEU A 4 -13.85 7.23 -2.54
CA LEU A 4 -15.19 6.76 -2.88
C LEU A 4 -15.24 6.23 -4.32
N GLY A 5 -14.57 6.90 -5.25
CA GLY A 5 -14.46 6.45 -6.63
C GLY A 5 -13.72 5.12 -6.77
N ILE A 6 -12.62 4.91 -6.03
CA ILE A 6 -11.90 3.63 -6.04
C ILE A 6 -12.78 2.51 -5.47
N VAL A 7 -13.44 2.76 -4.33
CA VAL A 7 -14.31 1.77 -3.68
C VAL A 7 -15.47 1.38 -4.60
N VAL A 8 -16.17 2.34 -5.18
CA VAL A 8 -17.29 2.06 -6.09
C VAL A 8 -16.80 1.40 -7.39
N GLY A 9 -15.68 1.87 -7.95
CA GLY A 9 -15.12 1.32 -9.17
C GLY A 9 -14.66 -0.14 -9.04
N SER A 10 -13.92 -0.47 -7.98
CA SER A 10 -13.47 -1.84 -7.74
C SER A 10 -14.63 -2.79 -7.43
N LEU A 11 -15.68 -2.31 -6.75
CA LEU A 11 -16.92 -3.06 -6.53
C LEU A 11 -17.63 -3.37 -7.86
N LEU A 12 -17.80 -2.38 -8.74
CA LEU A 12 -18.47 -2.56 -10.02
C LEU A 12 -17.72 -3.56 -10.92
N THR A 13 -16.39 -3.42 -11.04
CA THR A 13 -15.58 -4.36 -11.82
C THR A 13 -15.63 -5.78 -11.24
N SER A 14 -15.57 -5.92 -9.91
CA SER A 14 -15.60 -7.24 -9.29
C SER A 14 -16.98 -7.92 -9.38
N LEU A 15 -18.06 -7.15 -9.49
CA LEU A 15 -19.41 -7.69 -9.72
C LEU A 15 -19.57 -8.23 -11.14
N GLU A 16 -18.98 -7.55 -12.12
CA GLU A 16 -19.00 -7.97 -13.54
C GLU A 16 -18.27 -9.31 -13.74
N ASP A 17 -17.13 -9.48 -13.06
CA ASP A 17 -16.29 -10.68 -13.15
C ASP A 17 -16.89 -11.90 -12.42
N ARG A 18 -17.90 -11.69 -11.56
CA ARG A 18 -18.56 -12.72 -10.70
C ARG A 18 -17.62 -13.54 -9.79
N GLU A 19 -16.34 -13.20 -9.68
CA GLU A 19 -15.35 -13.85 -8.81
C GLU A 19 -15.26 -13.20 -7.41
N PHE A 20 -16.41 -12.88 -6.81
CA PHE A 20 -16.46 -12.26 -5.49
C PHE A 20 -16.06 -13.27 -4.39
N HIS A 21 -14.75 -13.39 -4.14
CA HIS A 21 -14.22 -14.29 -3.11
C HIS A 21 -13.92 -13.51 -1.83
N VAL A 22 -14.76 -13.68 -0.81
CA VAL A 22 -14.51 -13.10 0.52
C VAL A 22 -13.48 -13.96 1.24
N ILE A 23 -12.24 -13.49 1.25
CA ILE A 23 -11.12 -14.16 1.91
C ILE A 23 -11.11 -13.72 3.38
N LEU A 24 -11.30 -14.65 4.32
CA LEU A 24 -11.09 -14.37 5.74
C LEU A 24 -9.61 -14.57 6.10
N PRO A 25 -8.85 -13.50 6.35
CA PRO A 25 -7.46 -13.64 6.80
C PRO A 25 -7.40 -14.31 8.18
N GLY A 26 -6.44 -15.21 8.38
CA GLY A 26 -6.20 -15.82 9.69
C GLY A 26 -5.81 -14.79 10.77
N LYS A 27 -6.04 -15.10 12.05
CA LYS A 27 -5.85 -14.17 13.18
C LYS A 27 -4.49 -13.47 13.21
N ARG A 28 -3.41 -14.19 12.90
CA ARG A 28 -2.04 -13.61 12.83
C ARG A 28 -1.86 -12.63 11.67
N GLN A 29 -2.54 -12.84 10.55
CA GLN A 29 -2.48 -11.97 9.39
C GLN A 29 -3.22 -10.65 9.65
N ILE A 30 -4.34 -10.70 10.38
CA ILE A 30 -5.09 -9.51 10.79
C ILE A 30 -4.19 -8.60 11.65
N ILE A 31 -3.54 -9.15 12.67
CA ILE A 31 -2.65 -8.38 13.56
C ILE A 31 -1.48 -7.77 12.77
N LYS A 32 -0.82 -8.55 11.90
CA LYS A 32 0.26 -8.04 11.03
C LYS A 32 -0.24 -6.92 10.11
N THR A 33 -1.44 -7.05 9.55
CA THR A 33 -2.04 -6.03 8.67
C THR A 33 -2.35 -4.74 9.41
N VAL A 34 -2.94 -4.82 10.61
CA VAL A 34 -3.27 -3.65 11.43
C VAL A 34 -2.02 -2.87 11.85
N ILE A 35 -0.96 -3.59 12.25
CA ILE A 35 0.32 -2.97 12.58
C ILE A 35 0.94 -2.32 11.33
N GLY A 36 0.94 -3.03 10.21
CA GLY A 36 1.46 -2.51 8.93
C GLY A 36 0.72 -1.28 8.42
N SER A 37 -0.62 -1.28 8.46
CA SER A 37 -1.44 -0.14 8.02
C SER A 37 -1.24 1.07 8.93
N SER A 38 -1.08 0.87 10.24
CA SER A 38 -0.82 1.96 11.18
C SER A 38 0.53 2.62 10.92
N MET A 39 1.56 1.81 10.70
CA MET A 39 2.91 2.29 10.40
C MET A 39 2.98 2.99 9.04
N MET A 40 2.26 2.48 8.04
CA MET A 40 2.13 3.12 6.73
C MET A 40 1.38 4.46 6.82
N ALA A 41 0.30 4.54 7.61
CA ALA A 41 -0.42 5.79 7.82
C ALA A 41 0.46 6.85 8.48
N PHE A 42 1.23 6.47 9.51
CA PHE A 42 2.19 7.37 10.15
C PHE A 42 3.26 7.86 9.16
N GLY A 43 3.83 6.96 8.36
CA GLY A 43 4.79 7.33 7.32
C GLY A 43 4.23 8.30 6.28
N ALA A 44 2.97 8.13 5.87
CA ALA A 44 2.31 9.03 4.93
C ALA A 44 2.09 10.45 5.50
N LEU A 45 1.80 10.55 6.80
CA LEU A 45 1.68 11.83 7.51
C LEU A 45 3.04 12.55 7.57
N VAL A 46 4.10 11.83 7.95
CA VAL A 46 5.47 12.39 8.04
C VAL A 46 5.98 12.81 6.66
N ALA A 47 5.71 12.03 5.62
CA ALA A 47 6.12 12.34 4.24
C ALA A 47 5.28 13.45 3.57
N GLY A 48 4.16 13.87 4.18
CA GLY A 48 3.24 14.85 3.59
C GLY A 48 2.58 14.37 2.29
N GLY A 49 2.37 13.05 2.17
CA GLY A 49 1.80 12.40 0.99
C GLY A 49 1.90 10.88 1.01
N CYS A 50 1.07 10.22 0.20
CA CYS A 50 1.13 8.79 -0.08
C CYS A 50 1.86 8.53 -1.41
N ILE A 51 2.11 7.26 -1.74
CA ILE A 51 2.81 6.89 -2.98
C ILE A 51 2.11 7.42 -4.24
N VAL A 52 0.77 7.45 -4.23
CA VAL A 52 -0.05 8.01 -5.31
C VAL A 52 0.09 9.54 -5.36
N GLY A 53 -0.01 10.21 -4.22
CA GLY A 53 0.08 11.68 -4.15
C GLY A 53 1.47 12.23 -4.48
N ASN A 54 2.52 11.63 -3.93
CA ASN A 54 3.89 12.04 -4.20
C ASN A 54 4.41 11.51 -5.54
N GLY A 55 3.93 10.34 -6.00
CA GLY A 55 4.47 9.65 -7.17
C GLY A 55 3.74 9.87 -8.48
N LEU A 56 2.44 10.19 -8.47
CA LEU A 56 1.67 10.46 -9.70
C LEU A 56 1.39 11.95 -9.89
N VAL A 57 1.06 12.68 -8.82
CA VAL A 57 0.65 14.09 -8.93
C VAL A 57 1.84 15.04 -8.84
N LYS A 58 2.69 14.91 -7.82
CA LYS A 58 3.82 15.85 -7.63
C LYS A 58 5.00 15.61 -8.59
N THR A 59 5.11 14.42 -9.18
CA THR A 59 6.06 14.12 -10.27
C THR A 59 5.61 14.75 -11.59
N ALA A 60 4.31 14.74 -11.89
CA ALA A 60 3.74 15.43 -13.04
C ALA A 60 3.93 16.97 -12.97
N GLN A 61 4.01 17.52 -11.76
CA GLN A 61 4.41 18.91 -11.51
C GLN A 61 5.93 19.17 -11.53
N PHE A 62 6.75 18.19 -11.95
CA PHE A 62 8.21 18.31 -12.09
C PHE A 62 8.94 18.78 -10.82
N SER A 63 8.48 18.34 -9.64
CA SER A 63 9.06 18.78 -8.36
C SER A 63 10.19 17.85 -7.89
N ILE A 64 11.40 18.38 -7.74
CA ILE A 64 12.59 17.64 -7.26
C ILE A 64 12.38 17.03 -5.85
N LYS A 65 11.62 17.69 -4.98
CA LYS A 65 11.27 17.17 -3.65
C LYS A 65 10.44 15.89 -3.72
N ALA A 66 9.60 15.74 -4.74
CA ALA A 66 8.78 14.55 -4.92
C ALA A 66 9.65 13.34 -5.28
N TRP A 67 10.67 13.54 -6.11
CA TRP A 67 11.54 12.46 -6.57
C TRP A 67 12.39 11.87 -5.44
N ILE A 68 12.97 12.72 -4.58
CA ILE A 68 13.67 12.26 -3.36
C ILE A 68 12.74 11.49 -2.43
N ALA A 69 11.54 12.02 -2.19
CA ALA A 69 10.58 11.33 -1.33
C ALA A 69 10.13 9.98 -1.91
N LEU A 70 10.00 9.88 -3.23
CA LEU A 70 9.64 8.63 -3.92
C LEU A 70 10.75 7.57 -3.77
N ILE A 71 12.02 7.96 -3.92
CA ILE A 71 13.17 7.08 -3.71
C ILE A 71 13.20 6.57 -2.26
N PHE A 72 12.94 7.45 -1.29
CA PHE A 72 12.93 7.06 0.12
C PHE A 72 11.77 6.14 0.47
N ILE A 73 10.58 6.39 -0.08
CA ILE A 73 9.42 5.50 0.06
C ILE A 73 9.72 4.14 -0.58
N ALA A 74 10.30 4.11 -1.79
CA ALA A 74 10.69 2.88 -2.49
C ALA A 74 11.73 2.07 -1.70
N MET A 75 12.75 2.73 -1.15
CA MET A 75 13.77 2.08 -0.33
C MET A 75 13.17 1.55 0.99
N GLY A 76 12.26 2.29 1.62
CA GLY A 76 11.53 1.84 2.81
C GLY A 76 10.67 0.61 2.55
N ILE A 77 9.96 0.58 1.42
CA ILE A 77 9.17 -0.60 0.99
C ILE A 77 10.10 -1.77 0.70
N TRP A 78 11.23 -1.55 0.05
CA TRP A 78 12.19 -2.61 -0.27
C TRP A 78 12.79 -3.23 1.00
N LEU A 79 13.16 -2.41 1.98
CA LEU A 79 13.68 -2.87 3.26
C LEU A 79 12.61 -3.64 4.06
N ALA A 80 11.38 -3.12 4.11
CA ALA A 80 10.26 -3.79 4.76
C ALA A 80 9.93 -5.12 4.08
N ALA A 81 9.94 -5.14 2.75
CA ALA A 81 9.77 -6.35 1.95
C ALA A 81 10.89 -7.34 2.26
N TYR A 82 12.17 -6.94 2.27
CA TYR A 82 13.28 -7.82 2.59
C TYR A 82 13.14 -8.48 3.97
N ILE A 83 12.79 -7.69 5.00
CA ILE A 83 12.57 -8.19 6.37
C ILE A 83 11.38 -9.17 6.43
N PHE A 84 10.25 -8.83 5.80
CA PHE A 84 9.06 -9.70 5.82
C PHE A 84 9.17 -10.92 4.88
N TYR A 85 9.91 -10.81 3.78
CA TYR A 85 10.17 -11.93 2.87
C TYR A 85 11.17 -12.91 3.51
N ALA A 86 12.14 -12.41 4.28
CA ALA A 86 12.99 -13.23 5.14
C ALA A 86 12.17 -14.00 6.20
N ASP A 87 11.12 -13.40 6.77
CA ASP A 87 10.18 -14.07 7.69
C ASP A 87 9.30 -15.13 6.99
N ARG A 88 8.98 -14.94 5.69
CA ARG A 88 8.07 -15.82 4.94
C ARG A 88 8.74 -17.03 4.28
N SER A 89 10.07 -17.10 4.19
CA SER A 89 10.79 -18.26 3.64
C SER A 89 10.71 -19.54 4.52
N GLY A 90 10.08 -19.48 5.71
CA GLY A 90 9.93 -20.61 6.64
C GLY A 90 8.53 -21.22 6.75
N LYS A 91 7.51 -20.68 6.08
CA LYS A 91 6.15 -21.27 6.07
C LYS A 91 5.71 -21.53 4.63
N LYS A 92 6.19 -22.66 4.11
CA LYS A 92 5.59 -23.35 2.96
C LYS A 92 4.08 -23.48 3.19
N MET A 93 3.32 -23.22 2.13
CA MET A 93 1.96 -23.73 1.98
C MET A 93 1.92 -25.23 2.26
#